data_AF-A0A7S0UCD7-F1
#
_entry.id   AF-A0A7S0UCD7-F1
#
_cell.length_a   1.000
_cell.length_b   1.000
_cell.length_c   1.000
_cell.angle_alpha   90.00
_cell.angle_beta   90.00
_cell.angle_gamma   90.00
#
_symmetry.space_group_name_H-M   'P 1'
#
loop_
_entity.id
_entity.type
_entity.pdbx_description
1 polymer ?
#
loop_
_entity_poly.entity_id
_entity_poly.type
_entity_poly.pdbx_seq_one_letter_code
_entity_poly.pdbx_strand_id
1 'polypeptide(L)'
;AGVALFQEGGTALFARTLLSENAASQKGGAAALSPRAIINPLVRQAGSRMHTVIPSSWVTLLWCDVTENRAMGTARVPAAGGGFYLLPGGTASLERCALTANVAMGRDSEGGCFAVRDGGVLY
;
A
#
# COMPACT_ATOMS: atom_id res chain seq x y z
N ALA A 1 -8.02 7.17 -2.38
CA ALA A 1 -7.30 6.75 -3.59
C ALA A 1 -8.10 5.60 -4.20
N GLY A 2 -8.36 5.62 -5.51
CA GLY A 2 -8.95 4.47 -6.19
C GLY A 2 -7.84 3.49 -6.52
N VAL A 3 -7.64 2.48 -5.67
CA VAL A 3 -6.66 1.41 -5.86
C VAL A 3 -7.43 0.09 -5.94
N ALA A 4 -6.88 -0.94 -6.59
CA ALA A 4 -7.56 -2.24 -6.67
C ALA A 4 -7.74 -2.86 -5.28
N LEU A 5 -6.71 -2.73 -4.44
CA LEU A 5 -6.72 -3.21 -3.07
C LEU A 5 -6.27 -2.13 -2.09
N PHE A 6 -7.17 -1.72 -1.20
CA PHE A 6 -6.84 -0.81 -0.11
C PHE A 6 -7.03 -1.52 1.22
N GLN A 7 -5.96 -1.64 2.01
CA GLN A 7 -6.04 -2.23 3.33
C GLN A 7 -5.70 -1.20 4.41
N GLU A 8 -6.61 -1.08 5.38
CA GLU A 8 -6.53 -0.20 6.54
C GLU A 8 -6.31 -1.02 7.82
N GLY A 9 -5.07 -1.44 8.06
CA GLY A 9 -4.71 -2.30 9.20
C GLY A 9 -5.17 -3.76 9.05
N GLY A 10 -4.77 -4.59 10.02
CA GLY A 10 -5.09 -6.02 10.04
C GLY A 10 -4.21 -6.84 9.09
N THR A 11 -4.60 -8.08 8.81
CA THR A 11 -3.82 -9.02 7.99
C THR A 11 -4.68 -9.56 6.86
N ALA A 12 -4.13 -9.60 5.65
CA ALA A 12 -4.76 -10.26 4.51
C ALA A 12 -3.77 -11.19 3.81
N LEU A 13 -4.32 -12.27 3.24
CA LEU A 13 -3.60 -13.23 2.44
C LEU A 13 -4.29 -13.33 1.08
N PHE A 14 -3.53 -13.13 0.02
CA PHE A 14 -3.96 -13.34 -1.35
C PHE A 14 -3.12 -14.45 -1.96
N ALA A 15 -3.77 -15.46 -2.50
CA ALA A 15 -3.08 -16.55 -3.18
C ALA A 15 -3.63 -16.66 -4.61
N ARG A 16 -2.75 -16.87 -5.60
CA ARG A 16 -3.14 -17.09 -7.00
C ARG A 16 -4.04 -15.97 -7.54
N THR A 17 -3.70 -14.73 -7.21
CA THR A 17 -4.48 -13.55 -7.58
C THR A 17 -3.80 -12.80 -8.71
N LEU A 18 -4.59 -12.35 -9.69
CA LEU A 18 -4.15 -11.43 -10.73
C LEU A 18 -4.60 -10.01 -10.37
N LEU A 19 -3.65 -9.10 -10.20
CA LEU A 19 -3.90 -7.66 -10.06
C LEU A 19 -3.38 -7.00 -11.34
N SER A 20 -4.27 -6.76 -12.30
CA SER A 20 -3.86 -6.22 -13.61
C SER A 20 -4.61 -4.95 -14.01
N GLU A 21 -3.92 -4.09 -14.76
CA GLU A 21 -4.49 -2.93 -15.47
C GLU A 21 -5.21 -1.92 -14.57
N ASN A 22 -4.90 -1.90 -13.27
CA ASN A 22 -5.51 -0.96 -12.35
C ASN A 22 -4.84 0.41 -12.46
N ALA A 23 -5.61 1.48 -12.29
CA ALA A 23 -5.11 2.84 -12.34
C ALA A 23 -5.55 3.61 -11.09
N ALA A 24 -4.57 4.13 -10.36
CA ALA A 24 -4.80 4.92 -9.16
C ALA A 24 -4.31 6.35 -9.31
N SER A 25 -5.02 7.29 -8.69
CA SER A 25 -4.48 8.63 -8.49
C SER A 25 -3.41 8.59 -7.41
N GLN A 26 -2.20 9.00 -7.80
CA GLN A 26 -1.01 9.22 -6.97
C GLN A 26 -0.36 7.98 -6.34
N LYS A 27 -1.09 6.96 -5.89
CA LYS A 27 -0.50 5.90 -5.04
C LYS A 27 -1.05 4.52 -5.34
N GLY A 28 -0.17 3.53 -5.43
CA GLY A 28 -0.51 2.11 -5.30
C GLY A 28 -1.48 1.62 -6.36
N GLY A 29 -1.09 1.64 -7.64
CA GLY A 29 -1.99 1.32 -8.75
C GLY A 29 -2.73 -0.01 -8.56
N ALA A 30 -2.02 -1.05 -8.09
CA ALA A 30 -2.62 -2.31 -7.68
C ALA A 30 -3.09 -2.26 -6.23
N ALA A 31 -2.21 -1.89 -5.30
CA ALA A 31 -2.54 -1.91 -3.88
C ALA A 31 -1.86 -0.79 -3.09
N ALA A 32 -2.55 -0.31 -2.06
CA ALA A 32 -1.98 0.58 -1.06
C ALA A 32 -2.29 0.07 0.35
N LEU A 33 -1.22 -0.08 1.15
CA LEU A 33 -1.31 -0.56 2.53
C LEU A 33 -1.04 0.61 3.46
N SER A 34 -2.04 0.95 4.27
CA SER A 34 -1.96 2.00 5.29
C SER A 34 -2.38 1.40 6.62
N PRO A 35 -1.71 1.70 7.74
CA PRO A 35 -2.39 1.54 9.00
C PRO A 35 -3.48 2.61 9.09
N ARG A 36 -4.57 2.27 9.77
CA ARG A 36 -5.52 3.26 10.26
C ARG A 36 -5.28 3.42 11.75
N ALA A 37 -4.99 4.64 12.18
CA ALA A 37 -4.95 4.95 13.59
C ALA A 37 -6.35 4.69 14.18
N ILE A 38 -6.47 3.66 15.00
CA ILE A 38 -7.70 3.42 15.76
C ILE A 38 -7.56 4.26 17.03
N ILE A 39 -8.37 5.33 17.13
CA ILE A 39 -8.51 6.05 18.40
C ILE A 39 -9.23 5.10 19.34
N ASN A 40 -8.51 4.52 20.29
CA ASN A 40 -9.11 3.63 21.28
C ASN A 40 -9.95 4.46 22.27
N PRO A 41 -11.29 4.32 22.30
CA PRO A 41 -12.14 5.11 23.19
C PRO A 41 -11.91 4.79 24.68
N LEU A 42 -11.33 3.64 25.02
CA LEU A 42 -10.94 3.30 26.40
C LEU A 42 -9.76 4.15 26.89
N VAL A 43 -8.90 4.62 25.99
CA VAL A 43 -7.77 5.51 26.33
C VAL A 43 -8.25 6.93 26.66
N ARG A 44 -9.43 7.34 26.17
CA ARG A 44 -10.07 8.62 26.55
C ARG A 44 -10.47 8.68 28.03
N GLN A 45 -10.72 7.54 28.69
CA GLN A 45 -11.10 7.51 30.10
C GLN A 45 -9.90 7.55 31.07
N ALA A 46 -8.67 7.32 30.60
CA ALA A 46 -7.49 7.16 31.46
C ALA A 46 -6.67 8.44 31.72
N GLY A 47 -7.13 9.61 31.25
CA GLY A 47 -6.66 10.91 31.75
C GLY A 47 -5.21 11.34 31.48
N SER A 48 -4.35 10.52 30.86
CA SER A 48 -3.00 10.98 30.51
C SER A 48 -2.37 10.17 29.37
N ARG A 49 -2.01 10.90 28.30
CA ARG A 49 -1.41 10.45 27.03
C ARG A 49 -2.33 9.60 26.14
N MET A 50 -2.77 10.19 25.03
CA MET A 50 -3.33 9.45 23.89
C MET A 50 -2.27 8.46 23.38
N HIS A 51 -2.40 7.19 23.76
CA HIS A 51 -1.69 6.11 23.11
C HIS A 51 -2.43 5.74 21.83
N THR A 52 -1.96 6.27 20.69
CA THR A 52 -2.42 5.83 19.38
C THR A 52 -1.87 4.43 19.13
N VAL A 53 -2.72 3.42 19.19
CA VAL A 53 -2.38 2.09 18.67
C VAL A 53 -2.53 2.19 17.15
N ILE A 54 -1.42 2.09 16.45
CA ILE A 54 -1.37 2.00 14.99
C ILE A 54 -1.32 0.50 14.68
N PRO A 55 -2.46 -0.18 14.43
CA PRO A 55 -2.42 -1.56 13.98
C PRO A 55 -1.66 -1.61 12.65
N SER A 56 -0.62 -2.44 12.59
CA SER A 56 0.09 -2.68 11.34
C SER A 56 -0.87 -3.27 10.30
N SER A 57 -0.67 -2.90 9.04
CA SER A 57 -1.31 -3.56 7.91
C SER A 57 -0.32 -4.58 7.37
N TRP A 58 -0.70 -5.85 7.32
CA TRP A 58 0.12 -6.90 6.73
C TRP A 58 -0.60 -7.54 5.55
N VAL A 59 0.08 -7.67 4.42
CA VAL A 59 -0.39 -8.44 3.26
C VAL A 59 0.63 -9.48 2.87
N THR A 60 0.19 -10.72 2.74
CA THR A 60 0.98 -11.76 2.08
C THR A 60 0.36 -12.07 0.72
N LEU A 61 1.16 -12.02 -0.34
CA LEU A 61 0.76 -12.45 -1.68
C LEU A 61 1.58 -13.69 -2.06
N LEU A 62 0.89 -14.77 -2.43
CA LEU A 62 1.49 -16.04 -2.80
C LEU A 62 1.08 -16.43 -4.22
N TRP A 63 2.03 -16.67 -5.11
CA TRP A 63 1.75 -17.04 -6.51
C TRP A 63 0.86 -16.03 -7.25
N CYS A 64 1.07 -14.74 -7.04
CA CYS A 64 0.26 -13.69 -7.64
C CYS A 64 0.97 -13.04 -8.84
N ASP A 65 0.18 -12.57 -9.80
CA ASP A 65 0.67 -11.74 -10.90
C ASP A 65 0.16 -10.32 -10.69
N VAL A 66 1.09 -9.36 -10.60
CA VAL A 66 0.76 -7.94 -10.51
C VAL A 66 1.32 -7.26 -11.74
N THR A 67 0.45 -6.94 -12.69
CA THR A 67 0.89 -6.51 -14.02
C THR A 67 0.18 -5.27 -14.54
N GLU A 68 0.90 -4.42 -15.26
CA GLU A 68 0.31 -3.26 -15.96
C GLU A 68 -0.46 -2.27 -15.08
N ASN A 69 -0.18 -2.24 -13.77
CA ASN A 69 -0.84 -1.29 -12.87
C ASN A 69 -0.15 0.07 -12.91
N ARG A 70 -0.93 1.13 -12.73
CA ARG A 70 -0.50 2.52 -12.94
C ARG A 70 -0.84 3.39 -11.73
N ALA A 71 0.14 4.11 -11.23
CA ALA A 71 -0.07 5.24 -10.33
C ALA A 71 0.14 6.53 -11.12
N MET A 72 -0.85 7.42 -11.15
CA MET A 72 -0.82 8.66 -11.93
C MET A 72 -0.70 9.88 -11.02
N GLY A 73 0.46 10.54 -11.11
CA GLY A 73 0.76 11.78 -10.45
C GLY A 73 0.11 12.96 -11.17
N THR A 74 0.16 14.10 -10.52
CA THR A 74 -0.29 15.38 -11.06
C THR A 74 0.91 16.33 -11.19
N ALA A 75 0.72 17.51 -11.76
CA ALA A 75 1.78 18.51 -11.85
C ALA A 75 2.37 18.95 -10.49
N ARG A 76 1.65 18.73 -9.39
CA ARG A 76 2.05 19.15 -8.03
C ARG A 76 2.33 17.99 -7.09
N VAL A 77 1.85 16.78 -7.41
CA VAL A 77 1.93 15.63 -6.53
C VAL A 77 2.47 14.45 -7.33
N PRO A 78 3.69 13.96 -7.04
CA PRO A 78 4.27 12.82 -7.75
C PRO A 78 3.46 11.55 -7.48
N ALA A 79 3.49 10.61 -8.42
CA ALA A 79 3.00 9.27 -8.18
C ALA A 79 4.05 8.40 -7.50
N ALA A 80 3.57 7.43 -6.72
CA ALA A 80 4.43 6.46 -6.05
C ALA A 80 3.81 5.06 -6.06
N GLY A 81 4.59 4.06 -6.45
CA GLY A 81 4.19 2.65 -6.39
C GLY A 81 3.11 2.31 -7.42
N GLY A 82 3.48 2.14 -8.69
CA GLY A 82 2.55 1.73 -9.74
C GLY A 82 1.87 0.40 -9.46
N GLY A 83 2.58 -0.55 -8.84
CA GLY A 83 1.98 -1.74 -8.23
C GLY A 83 1.53 -1.46 -6.80
N PHE A 84 2.49 -1.46 -5.88
CA PHE A 84 2.25 -1.38 -4.45
C PHE A 84 2.79 -0.08 -3.84
N TYR A 85 2.01 0.52 -2.95
CA TYR A 85 2.43 1.65 -2.12
C TYR A 85 2.31 1.30 -0.64
N LEU A 86 3.44 1.27 0.06
CA LEU A 86 3.56 0.87 1.47
C LEU A 86 3.81 2.12 2.34
N LEU A 87 2.81 2.48 3.14
CA LEU A 87 2.89 3.57 4.12
C LEU A 87 3.57 3.10 5.42
N PRO A 88 3.93 4.03 6.34
CA PRO A 88 4.45 3.68 7.66
C PRO A 88 3.57 2.63 8.33
N GLY A 89 4.10 1.48 8.74
CA GLY A 89 3.34 0.39 9.37
C GLY A 89 2.56 -0.51 8.39
N GLY A 90 2.66 -0.27 7.08
CA GLY A 90 2.25 -1.18 6.02
C GLY A 90 3.38 -2.16 5.69
N THR A 91 3.06 -3.44 5.70
CA THR A 91 3.99 -4.53 5.43
C THR A 91 3.42 -5.44 4.35
N ALA A 92 4.24 -5.78 3.36
CA ALA A 92 3.92 -6.80 2.37
C ALA A 92 4.97 -7.91 2.35
N SER A 93 4.53 -9.13 2.06
CA SER A 93 5.39 -10.27 1.75
C SER A 93 4.97 -10.88 0.43
N LEU A 94 5.92 -11.12 -0.46
CA LEU A 94 5.67 -11.65 -1.81
C LEU A 94 6.39 -12.98 -2.00
N GLU A 95 5.65 -14.06 -2.15
CA GLU A 95 6.23 -15.36 -2.48
C GLU A 95 5.80 -15.79 -3.89
N ARG A 96 6.80 -16.09 -4.74
CA ARG A 96 6.57 -16.61 -6.11
C ARG A 96 5.61 -15.75 -6.93
N CYS A 97 5.64 -14.43 -6.73
CA CYS A 97 4.84 -13.49 -7.48
C CYS A 97 5.63 -12.93 -8.67
N ALA A 98 4.96 -12.59 -9.76
CA ALA A 98 5.55 -11.80 -10.83
C ALA A 98 5.03 -10.36 -10.78
N LEU A 99 5.94 -9.41 -10.93
CA LEU A 99 5.61 -7.99 -11.04
C LEU A 99 6.16 -7.43 -12.33
N THR A 100 5.27 -7.18 -13.27
CA THR A 100 5.64 -6.85 -14.65
C THR A 100 4.92 -5.60 -15.11
N ALA A 101 5.61 -4.73 -15.85
CA ALA A 101 5.00 -3.56 -16.50
C ALA A 101 4.19 -2.59 -15.60
N ASN A 102 4.41 -2.60 -14.27
CA ASN A 102 3.79 -1.62 -13.38
C ASN A 102 4.55 -0.29 -13.42
N VAL A 103 3.84 0.83 -13.41
CA VAL A 103 4.45 2.16 -13.61
C VAL A 103 3.87 3.25 -12.71
N ALA A 104 4.74 4.10 -12.20
CA ALA A 104 4.36 5.38 -11.61
C ALA A 104 4.64 6.48 -12.64
N MET A 105 3.61 7.22 -13.04
CA MET A 105 3.65 8.22 -14.10
C MET A 105 3.47 9.62 -13.53
N GLY A 106 4.30 10.56 -13.97
CA GLY A 106 4.21 11.96 -13.56
C GLY A 106 5.59 12.55 -13.28
N ARG A 107 5.62 13.88 -13.10
CA ARG A 107 6.85 14.56 -12.71
C ARG A 107 7.30 14.06 -11.33
N ASP A 108 8.59 13.77 -11.21
CA ASP A 108 9.23 13.31 -9.97
C ASP A 108 8.57 12.04 -9.37
N SER A 109 7.92 11.24 -10.22
CA SER A 109 7.27 9.99 -9.78
C SER A 109 8.30 8.89 -9.57
N GLU A 110 7.95 7.96 -8.69
CA GLU A 110 8.90 7.00 -8.13
C GLU A 110 8.27 5.63 -7.94
N GLY A 111 9.08 4.58 -8.06
CA GLY A 111 8.63 3.22 -7.76
C GLY A 111 7.61 2.69 -8.77
N GLY A 112 8.10 2.10 -9.88
CA GLY A 112 7.24 1.45 -10.88
C GLY A 112 6.41 0.32 -10.27
N CYS A 113 7.06 -0.70 -9.71
CA CYS A 113 6.37 -1.80 -9.03
C CYS A 113 6.07 -1.50 -7.56
N PHE A 114 6.98 -0.83 -6.85
CA PHE A 114 6.88 -0.60 -5.41
C PHE A 114 7.34 0.80 -5.04
N ALA A 115 6.67 1.40 -4.07
CA ALA A 115 7.24 2.48 -3.28
C ALA A 115 7.01 2.18 -1.79
N VAL A 116 8.11 2.18 -1.03
CA VAL A 116 8.14 1.92 0.41
C VAL A 116 8.50 3.22 1.11
N ARG A 117 7.62 3.72 1.98
CA ARG A 117 7.75 5.03 2.61
C ARG A 117 7.65 4.94 4.13
N ASP A 118 8.40 5.80 4.80
CA ASP A 118 8.38 6.06 6.25
C ASP A 118 8.35 4.80 7.13
N GLY A 119 9.14 3.77 6.78
CA GLY A 119 9.25 2.54 7.56
C GLY A 119 8.21 1.47 7.23
N GLY A 120 7.51 1.57 6.10
CA GLY A 120 6.89 0.41 5.48
C GLY A 120 7.91 -0.71 5.20
N VAL A 121 7.44 -1.95 5.10
CA VAL A 121 8.33 -3.11 4.94
C VAL A 121 7.86 -3.98 3.78
N LEU A 122 8.81 -4.43 2.95
CA LEU A 122 8.58 -5.39 1.89
C LEU A 122 9.52 -6.59 2.11
N TYR A 123 8.94 -7.78 2.22
CA TYR A 123 9.63 -9.06 2.35
C TYR A 123 9.54 -9.87 1.06
#